data_AF-A0A2M8NE59-F1
#
_entry.id   AF-A0A2M8NE59-F1
#
_cell.length_a   1.000
_cell.length_b   1.000
_cell.length_c   1.000
_cell.angle_alpha   90.00
_cell.angle_beta   90.00
_cell.angle_gamma   90.00
#
_symmetry.space_group_name_H-M   'P 1'
#
loop_
_entity.id
_entity.type
_entity.pdbx_description
1 polymer ?
#
loop_
_entity_poly.entity_id
_entity_poly.type
_entity_poly.pdbx_seq_one_letter_code
_entity_poly.pdbx_strand_id
1 'polypeptide(L)'
;MAQIKFCPVCDDPFEGRSDAIFCSPKCRTKAHRQKKREEKAKQWLDQTTPEIREDFYLIRNYSDYAARLIEIISEKHGREAAELATVAGRAIIDEKLILR
;
A
#
# COMPACT_ATOMS: atom_id res chain seq x y z
N MET A 1 3.89 -30.68 -30.64
CA MET A 1 2.55 -30.08 -30.78
C MET A 1 2.42 -28.98 -29.74
N ALA A 2 1.99 -27.78 -30.14
CA ALA A 2 1.70 -26.70 -29.19
C ALA A 2 0.46 -27.10 -28.36
N GLN A 3 0.50 -26.88 -27.05
CA GLN A 3 -0.64 -27.14 -26.16
C GLN A 3 -1.26 -25.79 -25.77
N ILE A 4 -2.59 -25.69 -25.86
CA ILE A 4 -3.33 -24.55 -25.34
C ILE A 4 -3.32 -24.63 -23.81
N LYS A 5 -2.89 -23.55 -23.16
CA LYS A 5 -2.82 -23.39 -21.71
C LYS A 5 -3.54 -22.14 -21.27
N PHE A 6 -3.90 -22.05 -19.99
CA PHE A 6 -4.50 -20.85 -19.41
C PHE A 6 -3.49 -20.09 -18.57
N CYS A 7 -3.44 -18.76 -18.74
CA CYS A 7 -2.52 -17.93 -17.97
C CYS A 7 -3.06 -17.69 -16.55
N PRO A 8 -2.30 -17.98 -15.47
CA PRO A 8 -2.79 -17.83 -14.09
C PRO A 8 -2.95 -16.37 -13.61
N VAL A 9 -2.85 -15.39 -14.52
CA VAL A 9 -2.83 -13.96 -14.20
C VAL A 9 -3.98 -13.19 -14.86
N CYS A 10 -4.42 -13.67 -16.03
CA CYS A 10 -5.51 -13.07 -16.80
C CYS A 10 -6.53 -14.12 -17.27
N ASP A 11 -6.27 -15.40 -17.00
CA ASP A 11 -7.11 -16.54 -17.37
C ASP A 11 -7.36 -16.72 -18.88
N ASP A 12 -6.60 -16.00 -19.72
CA ASP A 12 -6.68 -16.14 -21.17
C ASP A 12 -6.02 -17.44 -21.65
N PRO A 13 -6.61 -18.11 -22.66
CA PRO A 13 -5.96 -19.22 -23.35
C PRO A 13 -4.78 -18.70 -24.18
N PHE A 14 -3.68 -19.43 -24.20
CA PHE A 14 -2.52 -19.11 -25.03
C PHE A 14 -1.82 -20.38 -25.53
N GLU A 15 -1.24 -20.28 -26.71
CA GLU A 15 -0.33 -21.29 -27.24
C GLU A 15 1.11 -20.94 -26.84
N GLY A 16 1.81 -21.92 -26.29
CA GLY A 16 3.18 -21.71 -25.85
C GLY A 16 3.98 -23.01 -25.82
N ARG A 17 5.26 -22.86 -25.48
CA ARG A 17 6.15 -24.00 -25.24
C ARG A 17 5.62 -24.87 -24.08
N SER A 18 6.11 -26.10 -23.99
CA SER A 18 5.77 -27.02 -22.91
C SER A 18 6.08 -26.46 -21.51
N ASP A 19 7.08 -25.58 -21.38
CA ASP A 19 7.48 -24.89 -20.15
C ASP A 19 6.83 -23.50 -19.95
N ALA A 20 6.08 -23.00 -20.94
CA ALA A 20 5.47 -21.68 -20.84
C ALA A 20 4.31 -21.70 -19.82
N ILE A 21 4.38 -20.79 -18.85
CA ILE A 21 3.39 -20.62 -17.75
C ILE A 21 2.51 -19.38 -17.98
N PHE A 22 3.05 -18.33 -18.59
CA PHE A 22 2.36 -17.06 -18.78
C PHE A 22 2.15 -16.77 -20.26
N CYS A 23 1.00 -16.20 -20.60
CA CYS A 23 0.68 -15.78 -21.97
C CYS A 23 1.60 -14.67 -22.49
N SER A 24 2.22 -13.87 -21.59
CA SER A 24 3.06 -12.75 -21.96
C SER A 24 4.10 -12.38 -20.88
N PRO A 25 5.17 -11.64 -21.24
CA PRO A 25 6.11 -11.06 -20.27
C PRO A 25 5.45 -10.12 -19.26
N LYS A 26 4.33 -9.46 -19.64
CA LYS A 26 3.55 -8.60 -18.73
C LYS A 26 2.93 -9.43 -17.62
N CYS A 27 2.29 -10.55 -17.95
CA CYS A 27 1.70 -11.46 -16.98
C CYS A 27 2.76 -12.09 -16.08
N ARG A 28 3.89 -12.50 -16.63
CA ARG A 28 5.04 -12.98 -15.85
C ARG A 28 5.51 -11.93 -14.82
N THR A 29 5.68 -10.69 -15.27
CA THR A 29 6.11 -9.59 -14.41
C THR A 29 5.08 -9.29 -13.32
N LYS A 30 3.78 -9.32 -13.64
CA LYS A 30 2.69 -9.14 -12.68
C LYS A 30 2.71 -10.24 -11.61
N ALA A 31 2.84 -11.51 -12.01
CA ALA A 31 2.96 -12.63 -11.07
C ALA A 31 4.20 -12.52 -10.17
N HIS A 32 5.37 -12.19 -10.74
CA HIS A 32 6.60 -12.01 -9.98
C HIS A 32 6.50 -10.86 -8.96
N ARG A 33 5.91 -9.73 -9.36
CA ARG A 33 5.66 -8.59 -8.45
C ARG A 33 4.69 -8.96 -7.34
N GLN A 34 3.66 -9.73 -7.66
CA GLN A 34 2.70 -10.22 -6.67
C GLN A 34 3.38 -11.11 -5.63
N LYS A 35 4.13 -12.13 -6.08
CA LYS A 35 4.90 -13.01 -5.21
C LYS A 35 5.85 -12.24 -4.28
N LYS A 36 6.59 -11.27 -4.81
CA LYS A 36 7.50 -10.43 -4.01
C LYS A 36 6.76 -9.61 -2.95
N ARG A 37 5.54 -9.14 -3.23
CA ARG A 37 4.71 -8.43 -2.25
C ARG A 37 4.24 -9.36 -1.14
N GLU A 38 3.82 -10.57 -1.49
CA GLU A 38 3.41 -11.60 -0.52
C GLU A 38 4.55 -12.05 0.38
N GLU A 39 5.76 -12.25 -0.18
CA GLU A 39 6.95 -12.59 0.59
C GLU A 39 7.31 -11.49 1.59
N LYS A 40 7.26 -10.22 1.18
CA LYS A 40 7.46 -9.09 2.10
C LYS A 40 6.39 -9.01 3.18
N ALA A 41 5.13 -9.26 2.83
CA ALA A 41 4.04 -9.27 3.80
C ALA A 41 4.24 -10.38 4.83
N LYS A 42 4.61 -11.59 4.39
CA LYS A 42 4.96 -12.71 5.29
C LYS A 42 6.14 -12.35 6.19
N GLN A 43 7.21 -11.81 5.62
CA GLN A 43 8.37 -11.37 6.39
C GLN A 43 7.99 -10.34 7.47
N TRP A 44 7.12 -9.39 7.17
CA TRP A 44 6.63 -8.43 8.15
C TRP A 44 5.81 -9.11 9.26
N LEU A 45 4.92 -10.05 8.90
CA LEU A 45 4.15 -10.83 9.88
C LEU A 45 5.07 -11.66 10.80
N ASP A 46 6.12 -12.27 10.25
CA ASP A 46 7.08 -13.07 11.02
C ASP A 46 7.93 -12.20 11.96
N GLN A 47 8.13 -10.92 11.62
CA GLN A 47 8.94 -9.98 12.38
C GLN A 47 8.14 -9.11 13.37
N THR A 48 6.80 -9.22 13.40
CA THR A 48 5.94 -8.34 14.20
C THR A 48 4.94 -9.10 15.06
N THR A 49 4.83 -8.68 16.32
CA THR A 49 3.79 -9.18 17.23
C THR A 49 2.41 -8.63 16.83
N PRO A 50 1.30 -9.27 17.20
CA PRO A 50 -0.04 -8.74 16.95
C PRO A 50 -0.23 -7.29 17.42
N GLU A 51 0.35 -6.92 18.56
CA GLU A 51 0.26 -5.59 19.15
C GLU A 51 0.96 -4.55 18.26
N ILE A 52 2.17 -4.83 17.77
CA ILE A 52 2.89 -3.94 16.83
C ILE A 52 2.08 -3.75 15.54
N ARG A 53 1.40 -4.81 15.08
CA ARG A 53 0.57 -4.76 13.88
C ARG A 53 -0.66 -3.88 14.10
N GLU A 54 -1.30 -4.00 15.26
CA GLU A 54 -2.43 -3.15 15.65
C GLU A 54 -2.03 -1.67 15.74
N ASP A 55 -0.91 -1.36 16.39
CA ASP A 55 -0.35 -0.01 16.44
C ASP A 55 -0.11 0.56 15.04
N PHE A 56 0.48 -0.24 14.15
CA PHE A 56 0.70 0.16 12.76
C PHE A 56 -0.62 0.47 12.04
N TYR A 57 -1.67 -0.35 12.23
CA TYR A 57 -2.99 -0.09 11.64
C TYR A 57 -3.64 1.18 12.19
N LEU A 58 -3.51 1.43 13.50
CA LEU A 58 -3.99 2.65 14.13
C LEU A 58 -3.29 3.88 13.55
N ILE A 59 -1.95 3.87 13.50
CA ILE A 59 -1.17 4.96 12.93
C ILE A 59 -1.59 5.23 11.48
N ARG A 60 -1.76 4.18 10.67
CA ARG A 60 -2.21 4.35 9.28
C ARG A 60 -3.61 4.98 9.21
N ASN A 61 -4.56 4.50 10.00
CA ASN A 61 -5.92 5.04 10.03
C ASN A 61 -5.95 6.52 10.45
N TYR A 62 -5.18 6.89 11.48
CA TYR A 62 -5.04 8.29 11.87
C TYR A 62 -4.40 9.15 10.77
N SER A 63 -3.41 8.63 10.05
CA SER A 63 -2.82 9.32 8.90
C SER A 63 -3.84 9.54 7.78
N ASP A 64 -4.64 8.51 7.46
CA ASP A 64 -5.68 8.61 6.43
C ASP A 64 -6.75 9.64 6.83
N TYR A 65 -7.15 9.64 8.11
CA TYR A 65 -8.08 10.63 8.67
C TYR A 65 -7.51 12.05 8.61
N ALA A 66 -6.24 12.23 8.98
CA ALA A 66 -5.56 13.52 8.91
C ALA A 66 -5.49 14.05 7.48
N ALA A 67 -5.15 13.20 6.51
CA ALA A 67 -5.17 13.58 5.09
C ALA A 67 -6.56 14.07 4.65
N ARG A 68 -7.60 13.36 5.05
CA ARG A 68 -8.99 13.73 4.72
C ARG A 68 -9.43 15.04 5.37
N LEU A 69 -9.00 15.32 6.60
CA LEU A 69 -9.26 16.60 7.25
C LEU A 69 -8.60 17.76 6.50
N ILE A 70 -7.35 17.57 6.04
CA ILE A 70 -6.64 18.57 5.24
C ILE A 70 -7.39 18.87 3.94
N GLU A 71 -7.89 17.84 3.26
CA GLU A 71 -8.73 18.01 2.06
C GLU A 71 -9.99 18.83 2.37
N ILE A 72 -10.73 18.48 3.43
CA ILE A 72 -11.94 19.20 3.84
C ILE A 72 -11.65 20.67 4.17
N ILE A 73 -10.54 20.95 4.87
CA ILE A 73 -10.14 22.33 5.20
C ILE A 73 -9.77 23.08 3.92
N SER A 74 -9.02 22.45 3.02
CA SER A 74 -8.65 23.03 1.74
C SER A 74 -9.87 23.39 0.89
N GLU A 75 -10.86 22.50 0.83
CA GLU A 75 -12.12 22.72 0.12
C GLU A 75 -12.95 23.87 0.73
N LYS A 76 -13.06 23.92 2.06
CA LYS A 76 -13.93 24.89 2.75
C LYS A 76 -13.29 26.26 2.97
N HIS A 77 -11.98 26.29 3.17
CA HIS A 77 -11.25 27.45 3.66
C HIS A 77 -10.04 27.82 2.80
N GLY A 78 -9.80 27.09 1.72
CA GLY A 78 -8.68 27.32 0.82
C GLY A 78 -7.40 26.62 1.28
N ARG A 79 -6.48 26.47 0.33
CA ARG A 79 -5.23 25.72 0.51
C ARG A 79 -4.33 26.29 1.61
N GLU A 80 -4.26 27.62 1.72
CA GLU A 80 -3.42 28.29 2.73
C GLU A 80 -3.87 27.98 4.16
N ALA A 81 -5.18 27.87 4.39
CA ALA A 81 -5.74 27.47 5.68
C ALA A 81 -5.40 26.00 6.02
N ALA A 82 -5.40 25.11 5.02
CA ALA A 82 -5.02 23.71 5.20
C ALA A 82 -3.52 23.54 5.50
N GLU A 83 -2.68 24.34 4.84
CA GLU A 83 -1.23 24.41 5.11
C GLU A 83 -0.97 24.89 6.54
N LEU A 84 -1.64 25.97 6.98
CA LEU A 84 -1.54 26.48 8.35
C LEU A 84 -2.00 25.45 9.40
N ALA A 85 -3.13 24.78 9.17
CA ALA A 85 -3.63 23.74 10.05
C ALA A 85 -2.65 22.56 10.20
N THR A 86 -1.97 22.20 9.10
CA THR A 86 -0.95 21.15 9.11
C THR A 86 0.27 21.55 9.96
N VAL A 87 0.75 22.79 9.79
CA VAL A 87 1.88 23.34 10.56
C VAL A 87 1.53 23.42 12.05
N ALA A 88 0.35 23.94 12.39
CA ALA A 88 -0.13 24.04 13.76
C ALA A 88 -0.27 22.66 14.43
N GLY A 89 -0.81 21.66 13.70
CA GLY A 89 -0.92 20.30 14.19
C GLY A 89 0.43 19.68 14.55
N ARG A 90 1.48 19.93 13.76
CA ARG A 90 2.85 19.47 14.04
C ARG A 90 3.43 20.12 15.30
N ALA A 91 3.31 21.44 15.43
CA ALA A 91 3.83 22.17 16.59
C ALA A 91 3.24 21.67 17.92
N ILE A 92 1.94 21.33 17.94
CA ILE A 92 1.27 20.78 19.13
C ILE A 92 1.80 19.39 19.51
N ILE A 93 2.16 18.56 18.52
CA ILE A 93 2.71 17.23 18.77
C ILE A 93 4.12 17.35 19.35
N ASP A 94 4.95 18.21 18.76
CA ASP A 94 6.35 18.40 19.18
C ASP A 94 6.44 18.97 20.61
N GLU A 95 5.58 19.93 20.97
CA GLU A 95 5.53 20.50 22.33
C GLU A 95 5.14 19.45 23.39
N LYS A 96 4.23 18.52 23.05
CA LYS A 96 3.82 17.43 23.94
C LYS A 96 4.87 16.32 24.09
N LEU A 97 5.82 16.21 23.14
CA LEU A 97 6.94 15.27 23.20
C LEU A 97 8.12 15.80 24.04
N ILE A 98 8.27 17.12 24.17
CA ILE A 98 9.31 17.76 24.98
C ILE A 98 8.95 17.79 26.48
N LEU A 99 7.66 17.68 26.83
CA LEU A 99 7.15 17.73 28.20
C LEU A 99 6.91 16.33 28.83
N ARG A 100 7.39 15.25 28.21
CA ARG A 100 7.36 13.87 28.73
C ARG A 100 8.77 13.37 28.99
#